data_AF-A0A7Z2SWM2-F1
#
_entry.id   AF-A0A7Z2SWM2-F1
#
_cell.length_a   1.000
_cell.length_b   1.000
_cell.length_c   1.000
_cell.angle_alpha   90.00
_cell.angle_beta   90.00
_cell.angle_gamma   90.00
#
_symmetry.space_group_name_H-M   'P 1'
#
loop_
_entity.id
_entity.type
_entity.pdbx_description
1 polymer ?
#
loop_
_entity_poly.entity_id
_entity_poly.type
_entity_poly.pdbx_seq_one_letter_code
_entity_poly.pdbx_strand_id
1 'polypeptide(L)'
;MVHERIRSLRKERRLTQSMLAEKVGVSPQVVSNWERNYTSPDLDDLTKIANALHTTADYLLGLSDEQEDEMREIKQLLETKGYNKPVFFDKSAWFGIQPDDIKQIDNYFRFLLQQKNIS
;
A
#
# COMPACT_ATOMS: atom_id res chain seq x y z
N MET A 1 18.81 6.33 7.62
CA MET A 1 18.17 7.62 7.20
C MET A 1 17.30 7.41 5.96
N VAL A 2 17.73 7.61 4.71
CA VAL A 2 16.86 7.38 3.51
C VAL A 2 17.04 5.99 2.92
N HIS A 3 18.30 5.59 2.69
CA HIS A 3 18.67 4.31 2.08
C HIS A 3 18.10 3.09 2.83
N GLU A 4 18.08 3.13 4.16
CA GLU A 4 17.49 2.10 5.02
C GLU A 4 15.97 2.01 4.88
N ARG A 5 15.28 3.16 4.77
CA ARG A 5 13.81 3.21 4.63
C ARG A 5 13.38 2.68 3.27
N ILE A 6 14.08 3.05 2.20
CA ILE A 6 13.89 2.48 0.85
C ILE A 6 14.05 0.95 0.89
N ARG A 7 15.16 0.46 1.44
CA ARG A 7 15.44 -0.98 1.51
C ARG A 7 14.42 -1.74 2.34
N SER A 8 14.02 -1.19 3.48
CA SER A 8 13.06 -1.82 4.40
C SER A 8 11.68 -1.92 3.77
N LEU A 9 11.16 -0.81 3.24
CA LEU A 9 9.87 -0.79 2.54
C LEU A 9 9.86 -1.70 1.33
N ARG A 10 10.92 -1.67 0.51
CA ARG A 10 11.01 -2.58 -0.65
C ARG A 10 10.86 -4.04 -0.23
N LYS A 11 11.53 -4.46 0.85
CA LYS A 11 11.44 -5.82 1.37
C LYS A 11 10.06 -6.14 1.95
N GLU A 12 9.48 -5.20 2.70
CA GLU A 12 8.13 -5.33 3.26
C GLU A 12 7.09 -5.57 2.15
N ARG A 13 7.22 -4.83 1.05
CA ARG A 13 6.38 -4.97 -0.15
C ARG A 13 6.81 -6.12 -1.07
N ARG A 14 7.76 -6.96 -0.64
CA ARG A 14 8.25 -8.15 -1.36
C ARG A 14 8.76 -7.86 -2.78
N LEU A 15 9.30 -6.66 -2.99
CA LEU A 15 9.89 -6.26 -4.26
C LEU A 15 11.38 -6.64 -4.31
N THR A 16 11.84 -7.13 -5.45
CA THR A 16 13.29 -7.21 -5.71
C THR A 16 13.84 -5.82 -6.08
N GLN A 17 15.16 -5.63 -6.04
CA GLN A 17 15.76 -4.37 -6.50
C GLN A 17 15.41 -4.09 -7.97
N SER A 18 15.36 -5.13 -8.81
CA SER A 18 14.95 -5.01 -10.21
C SER A 18 13.49 -4.57 -10.37
N MET A 19 12.58 -5.12 -9.56
CA MET A 19 11.17 -4.71 -9.60
C MET A 19 10.96 -3.26 -9.15
N LEU A 20 11.70 -2.80 -8.13
CA LEU A 20 11.66 -1.39 -7.73
C LEU A 20 12.24 -0.50 -8.83
N ALA A 21 13.36 -0.91 -9.45
CA ALA A 21 14.00 -0.17 -10.52
C ALA A 21 13.08 0.00 -11.74
N GLU A 22 12.37 -1.06 -12.12
CA GLU A 22 11.36 -1.03 -13.19
C GLU A 22 10.24 -0.02 -12.88
N LYS A 23 9.71 -0.04 -11.64
CA LYS A 23 8.66 0.90 -11.21
C LYS A 23 9.12 2.36 -11.20
N VAL A 24 10.39 2.61 -10.86
CA VAL A 24 10.98 3.96 -10.78
C VAL A 24 11.51 4.43 -12.14
N GLY A 25 11.76 3.52 -13.09
CA GLY A 25 12.32 3.84 -14.40
C GLY A 25 13.84 4.02 -14.39
N VAL A 26 14.56 3.28 -13.53
CA VAL A 26 16.03 3.31 -13.42
C VAL A 26 16.62 1.91 -13.56
N SER A 27 17.96 1.79 -13.55
CA SER A 27 18.61 0.47 -13.55
C SER A 27 18.60 -0.18 -12.14
N PRO A 28 18.61 -1.51 -12.03
CA PRO A 28 18.73 -2.20 -10.72
C PRO A 28 20.00 -1.79 -9.95
N GLN A 29 21.08 -1.45 -10.65
CA GLN A 29 22.33 -0.97 -10.06
C GLN A 29 22.14 0.37 -9.33
N VAL A 30 21.33 1.27 -9.89
CA VAL A 30 21.01 2.57 -9.27
C VAL A 30 20.29 2.35 -7.94
N VAL A 31 19.26 1.49 -7.92
CA VAL A 31 18.55 1.11 -6.68
C VAL A 31 19.52 0.47 -5.66
N SER A 32 20.40 -0.42 -6.10
CA SER A 32 21.43 -1.02 -5.24
C SER A 32 22.39 0.02 -4.65
N ASN A 33 22.79 1.02 -5.44
CA ASN A 33 23.64 2.11 -4.97
C ASN A 33 22.91 2.98 -3.94
N TRP A 34 21.64 3.29 -4.15
CA TRP A 34 20.81 4.01 -3.17
C TRP A 34 20.71 3.25 -1.86
N GLU A 35 20.34 1.96 -1.89
CA GLU A 35 20.15 1.15 -0.67
C GLU A 35 21.44 0.91 0.13
N ARG A 36 22.60 1.00 -0.52
CA ARG A 36 23.91 0.88 0.10
C ARG A 36 24.54 2.24 0.45
N ASN A 37 23.82 3.34 0.25
CA ASN A 37 24.28 4.70 0.52
C ASN A 37 25.52 5.13 -0.31
N TYR A 38 25.69 4.58 -1.51
CA TYR A 38 26.77 4.99 -2.44
C TYR A 38 26.40 6.25 -3.22
N THR A 39 25.12 6.37 -3.59
CA THR A 39 24.52 7.55 -4.22
C THR A 39 23.19 7.84 -3.53
N SER A 40 22.67 9.06 -3.69
CA SER A 40 21.35 9.43 -3.18
C SER A 40 20.37 9.62 -4.35
N PRO A 41 19.08 9.28 -4.18
CA PRO A 41 18.04 9.66 -5.13
C PRO A 41 17.85 11.18 -5.13
N ASP A 42 17.55 11.75 -6.30
CA ASP A 42 17.15 13.16 -6.39
C ASP A 42 15.66 13.35 -6.01
N LEU A 43 15.12 14.57 -6.18
CA LEU A 43 13.73 14.88 -5.84
C LEU A 43 12.71 14.12 -6.72
N ASP A 44 13.01 13.93 -7.99
CA ASP A 44 12.14 13.22 -8.93
C ASP A 44 12.18 11.71 -8.63
N ASP A 45 13.38 11.17 -8.39
CA ASP A 45 13.57 9.81 -7.91
C ASP A 45 12.82 9.55 -6.60
N LEU A 46 12.92 10.46 -5.62
CA LEU A 46 12.23 10.32 -4.33
C LEU A 46 10.71 10.26 -4.51
N THR A 47 10.15 11.07 -5.40
CA THR A 47 8.71 11.06 -5.70
C THR A 47 8.30 9.75 -6.36
N LYS A 48 9.10 9.25 -7.32
CA LYS A 48 8.87 7.96 -7.98
C LYS A 48 9.00 6.79 -7.01
N ILE A 49 10.00 6.81 -6.12
CA ILE A 49 10.21 5.78 -5.10
C ILE A 49 9.05 5.79 -4.10
N ALA A 50 8.61 6.97 -3.65
CA ALA A 50 7.47 7.13 -2.76
C ALA A 50 6.21 6.47 -3.35
N ASN A 51 5.89 6.80 -4.60
CA ASN A 51 4.77 6.20 -5.32
C ASN A 51 4.95 4.67 -5.50
N ALA A 52 6.13 4.22 -5.93
CA ALA A 52 6.41 2.80 -6.18
C ALA A 52 6.35 1.94 -4.90
N LEU A 53 6.64 2.54 -3.75
CA LEU A 53 6.61 1.91 -2.43
C LEU A 53 5.35 2.25 -1.64
N HIS A 54 4.37 2.94 -2.24
CA HIS A 54 3.15 3.47 -1.61
C HIS A 54 3.43 4.04 -0.21
N THR A 55 4.21 5.11 -0.19
CA THR A 55 4.62 5.85 1.01
C THR A 55 4.79 7.33 0.64
N THR A 56 5.09 8.18 1.62
CA THR A 56 5.35 9.60 1.38
C THR A 56 6.85 9.90 1.27
N ALA A 57 7.21 10.97 0.55
CA ALA A 57 8.59 11.48 0.52
C ALA A 57 9.06 11.89 1.94
N ASP A 58 8.18 12.44 2.77
CA ASP A 58 8.47 12.80 4.16
C ASP A 58 8.88 11.58 4.99
N TYR A 59 8.20 10.45 4.81
CA TYR A 59 8.63 9.20 5.42
C TYR A 59 9.98 8.76 4.87
N LEU A 60 10.21 8.76 3.55
CA LEU A 60 11.52 8.35 3.02
C LEU A 60 12.67 9.23 3.55
N LEU A 61 12.42 10.54 3.70
CA LEU A 61 13.40 11.53 4.17
C LEU A 61 13.62 11.53 5.68
N GLY A 62 12.78 10.83 6.47
CA GLY A 62 12.88 10.86 7.93
C GLY A 62 12.22 12.08 8.58
N LEU A 63 11.37 12.80 7.85
CA LEU A 63 10.61 13.96 8.34
C LEU A 63 9.32 13.53 9.06
N SER A 64 8.87 12.30 8.83
CA SER A 64 7.73 11.67 9.51
C SER A 64 8.02 10.19 9.77
N ASP A 65 7.47 9.63 10.84
CA ASP A 65 7.44 8.18 11.09
C ASP A 65 6.12 7.53 10.65
N GLU A 66 5.15 8.33 10.22
CA GLU A 66 3.90 7.85 9.63
C GLU A 66 4.11 7.46 8.17
N GLN A 67 3.92 6.18 7.86
CA GLN A 67 3.81 5.71 6.48
C GLN A 67 2.46 6.09 5.89
N GLU A 68 2.40 6.24 4.57
CA GLU A 68 1.12 6.30 3.88
C GLU A 68 0.39 4.96 4.05
N ASP A 69 -0.81 5.02 4.65
CA ASP A 69 -1.66 3.87 4.87
C ASP A 69 -2.86 4.00 3.93
N GLU A 70 -2.83 3.28 2.81
CA GLU A 70 -3.92 3.25 1.83
C GLU A 70 -5.26 2.80 2.46
N MET A 71 -5.19 2.11 3.60
CA MET A 71 -6.36 1.67 4.35
C MET A 71 -6.83 2.70 5.38
N ARG A 72 -6.15 3.86 5.54
CA ARG A 72 -6.44 4.87 6.57
C ARG A 72 -7.90 5.31 6.55
N GLU A 73 -8.42 5.66 5.37
CA GLU A 73 -9.81 6.09 5.22
C GLU A 73 -10.79 4.96 5.59
N ILE A 74 -10.50 3.72 5.17
CA ILE A 74 -11.33 2.56 5.51
C ILE A 74 -11.29 2.29 7.02
N LYS A 75 -10.12 2.34 7.65
CA LYS A 75 -9.94 2.17 9.10
C LYS A 75 -10.72 3.24 9.86
N GLN A 76 -10.58 4.50 9.47
CA GLN A 76 -11.28 5.62 10.10
C GLN A 76 -12.80 5.51 9.93
N LEU A 77 -13.28 5.08 8.75
CA LEU A 77 -14.69 4.81 8.50
C LEU A 77 -15.20 3.70 9.42
N LEU A 78 -14.48 2.58 9.53
CA LEU A 78 -14.86 1.45 10.37
C LEU A 78 -14.94 1.87 11.84
N GLU A 79 -13.94 2.58 12.35
CA GLU A 79 -13.91 3.11 13.72
C GLU A 79 -15.08 4.07 13.98
N THR A 80 -15.33 5.02 13.08
CA THR A 80 -16.43 6.01 13.21
C THR A 80 -17.80 5.33 13.25
N LYS A 81 -17.94 4.17 12.59
CA LYS A 81 -19.17 3.38 12.59
C LYS A 81 -19.23 2.36 13.73
N GLY A 82 -18.22 2.31 14.61
CA GLY A 82 -18.18 1.42 15.77
C GLY A 82 -17.70 -0.01 15.45
N TYR A 83 -17.10 -0.23 14.28
CA TYR A 83 -16.56 -1.52 13.88
C TYR A 83 -15.09 -1.65 14.33
N ASN A 84 -14.86 -2.29 15.48
CA ASN A 84 -13.51 -2.45 16.06
C ASN A 84 -12.64 -3.53 15.39
N LYS A 85 -13.19 -4.28 14.43
CA LYS A 85 -12.50 -5.25 13.57
C LYS A 85 -13.14 -5.21 12.18
N PRO A 86 -12.46 -5.66 11.11
CA PRO A 86 -13.13 -5.80 9.83
C PRO A 86 -14.30 -6.77 10.04
N VAL A 87 -15.52 -6.26 9.95
CA VAL A 87 -16.80 -6.97 10.18
C VAL A 87 -16.84 -8.30 9.45
N PHE A 88 -16.16 -8.37 8.31
CA PHE A 88 -16.00 -9.55 7.49
C PHE A 88 -15.40 -10.79 8.21
N PHE A 89 -14.56 -10.61 9.23
CA PHE A 89 -13.94 -11.73 9.95
C PHE A 89 -14.68 -12.13 11.23
N ASP A 90 -15.73 -11.42 11.61
CA ASP A 90 -16.56 -11.75 12.77
C ASP A 90 -17.77 -12.58 12.34
N LYS A 91 -17.72 -13.91 12.54
CA LYS A 91 -18.83 -14.81 12.21
C LYS A 91 -20.15 -14.43 12.90
N SER A 92 -20.09 -13.81 14.07
CA SER A 92 -21.30 -13.41 14.79
C SER A 92 -21.99 -12.21 14.14
N ALA A 93 -21.23 -11.35 13.44
CA ALA A 93 -21.76 -10.20 12.72
C ALA A 93 -22.62 -10.60 11.50
N TRP A 94 -22.49 -11.84 11.02
CA TRP A 94 -23.22 -12.37 9.87
C TRP A 94 -24.38 -13.30 10.28
N PHE A 95 -24.65 -13.44 11.59
CA PHE A 95 -25.75 -14.28 12.04
C PHE A 95 -27.09 -13.73 11.55
N GLY A 96 -27.83 -14.55 10.80
CA GLY A 96 -29.12 -14.17 10.23
C GLY A 96 -29.06 -13.47 8.86
N ILE A 97 -27.89 -13.41 8.21
CA ILE A 97 -27.78 -12.93 6.83
C ILE A 97 -28.70 -13.73 5.89
N GLN A 98 -29.49 -13.03 5.08
CA GLN A 98 -30.42 -13.66 4.14
C GLN A 98 -29.75 -13.91 2.78
N PRO A 99 -30.26 -14.86 1.98
CA PRO A 99 -29.75 -15.11 0.63
C PRO A 99 -29.72 -13.87 -0.27
N ASP A 100 -30.66 -12.95 -0.11
CA ASP A 100 -30.70 -11.72 -0.92
C ASP A 100 -29.66 -10.69 -0.48
N ASP A 101 -29.26 -10.66 0.79
CA ASP A 101 -28.14 -9.84 1.27
C ASP A 101 -26.82 -10.33 0.63
N ILE A 102 -26.64 -11.65 0.57
CA ILE A 102 -25.48 -12.28 -0.09
C ILE A 102 -25.43 -11.90 -1.57
N LYS A 103 -26.57 -11.93 -2.27
CA LYS A 103 -26.65 -11.51 -3.68
C LYS A 103 -26.30 -10.02 -3.84
N GLN A 104 -26.76 -9.16 -2.95
CA GLN A 104 -26.42 -7.74 -3.00
C GLN A 104 -24.92 -7.50 -2.81
N ILE A 105 -24.30 -8.21 -1.86
CA ILE A 105 -22.85 -8.16 -1.64
C ILE A 105 -22.10 -8.65 -2.89
N ASP A 106 -22.50 -9.79 -3.48
CA ASP A 106 -21.89 -10.31 -4.70
C ASP A 106 -21.99 -9.32 -5.87
N ASN A 107 -23.19 -8.75 -6.10
CA ASN A 107 -23.41 -7.77 -7.17
C ASN A 107 -22.53 -6.53 -6.99
N TYR A 108 -22.44 -6.01 -5.76
CA TYR A 108 -21.60 -4.84 -5.48
C TYR A 108 -20.11 -5.18 -5.63
N PHE A 109 -19.68 -6.35 -5.17
CA PHE A 109 -18.29 -6.80 -5.32
C PHE A 109 -17.91 -6.94 -6.79
N ARG A 110 -18.77 -7.55 -7.62
CA ARG A 110 -18.58 -7.63 -9.08
C ARG A 110 -18.50 -6.25 -9.73
N PHE A 111 -19.35 -5.32 -9.32
CA PHE A 111 -19.31 -3.94 -9.80
C PHE A 111 -17.97 -3.26 -9.49
N LEU A 112 -17.45 -3.42 -8.27
CA LEU A 112 -16.15 -2.86 -7.88
C LEU A 112 -14.99 -3.48 -8.66
N LEU A 113 -15.00 -4.80 -8.86
CA LEU A 113 -13.99 -5.50 -9.65
C LEU A 113 -13.97 -5.01 -11.11
N GLN A 114 -15.15 -4.80 -11.71
CA GLN A 114 -15.27 -4.21 -13.04
C GLN A 114 -14.70 -2.79 -13.11
N GLN A 115 -15.01 -1.93 -12.13
CA GLN A 115 -14.45 -0.57 -12.10
C GLN A 115 -12.91 -0.55 -11.99
N LYS A 116 -12.31 -1.54 -11.34
CA LYS A 116 -10.86 -1.64 -11.14
C LYS A 116 -10.14 -2.47 -12.21
N ASN A 117 -10.85 -2.99 -13.21
CA ASN A 117 -10.32 -3.92 -14.23
C ASN A 117 -9.63 -5.16 -13.62
N ILE A 118 -10.14 -5.68 -12.50
CA ILE A 118 -9.63 -6.89 -11.85
C ILE A 118 -10.59 -8.03 -12.24
N SER A 119 -10.09 -9.01 -13.01
CA SER A 119 -10.85 -10.17 -13.50
C SER A 119 -10.89 -11.31 -12.50
#